data_AF-C0QB41-F1
#
_entry.id   AF-C0QB41-F1
#
_cell.length_a   1.000
_cell.length_b   1.000
_cell.length_c   1.000
_cell.angle_alpha   90.00
_cell.angle_beta   90.00
_cell.angle_gamma   90.00
#
_symmetry.space_group_name_H-M   'P 1'
#
loop_
_entity.id
_entity.type
_entity.pdbx_description
1 polymer ?
#
loop_
_entity_poly.entity_id
_entity_poly.type
_entity_poly.pdbx_seq_one_letter_code
_entity_poly.pdbx_strand_id
1 'polypeptide(L)' 'MNLVEVKKAADAGQLPVSVHTIYKWNCKKTHPALVLKIAGKLFFDNDEWLKMAERARDAQVKEAKRIYAAS' A
#
# COMPACT_ATOMS: atom_id res chain seq x y z
N MET A 1 -9.90 -1.49 -9.10
CA MET A 1 -8.82 -2.36 -8.62
C MET A 1 -7.78 -2.34 -9.71
N ASN A 2 -6.70 -1.60 -9.49
CA ASN A 2 -5.66 -1.36 -10.48
C ASN A 2 -4.45 -2.21 -10.10
N LEU A 3 -4.45 -3.44 -10.62
CA LEU A 3 -3.42 -4.43 -10.32
C LEU A 3 -2.24 -4.34 -11.28
N VAL A 4 -1.05 -4.18 -10.71
CA VAL A 4 0.20 -4.26 -11.46
C VAL A 4 0.98 -5.51 -11.04
N GLU A 5 1.47 -6.28 -12.01
CA GLU A 5 2.33 -7.43 -11.76
C GLU A 5 3.67 -6.94 -11.20
N VAL A 6 4.02 -7.34 -9.98
CA VAL A 6 5.14 -6.78 -9.21
C VAL A 6 6.46 -6.89 -9.96
N LYS A 7 6.71 -8.03 -10.62
CA LYS A 7 7.96 -8.24 -11.37
C LYS A 7 8.11 -7.24 -12.52
N LYS A 8 7.05 -7.06 -13.33
CA LYS A 8 7.05 -6.13 -14.47
C LYS A 8 7.13 -4.67 -14.03
N ALA A 9 6.38 -4.31 -12.98
CA ALA A 9 6.37 -2.96 -12.45
C ALA A 9 7.70 -2.57 -11.79
N ALA A 10 8.41 -3.54 -11.21
CA ALA A 10 9.76 -3.35 -10.67
C ALA A 10 10.77 -3.04 -11.77
N ASP A 11 10.77 -3.83 -12.85
CA ASP A 11 11.68 -3.64 -13.99
C ASP A 11 11.44 -2.27 -14.68
N ALA A 12 10.19 -1.78 -14.64
CA ALA A 12 9.80 -0.47 -15.16
C ALA A 12 10.01 0.70 -14.18
N GLY A 13 10.41 0.46 -12.93
CA GLY A 13 10.56 1.50 -11.90
C GLY A 13 9.25 2.15 -11.46
N GLN A 14 8.12 1.47 -11.60
CA GLN A 14 6.77 2.01 -11.36
C GLN A 14 6.18 1.65 -9.98
N LEU A 15 6.93 0.96 -9.13
CA LEU A 15 6.46 0.58 -7.80
C LEU A 15 6.72 1.68 -6.77
N PRO A 16 5.75 1.99 -5.89
CA PRO A 16 5.93 2.99 -4.83
C PRO A 16 6.85 2.50 -3.70
N VAL A 17 7.17 1.20 -3.65
CA VAL A 17 8.01 0.57 -2.63
C VAL A 17 8.88 -0.52 -3.24
N SER A 18 9.95 -0.91 -2.54
CA SER A 18 10.83 -1.98 -3.00
C SER A 18 10.11 -3.33 -3.12
N VAL A 19 10.55 -4.15 -4.07
CA VAL A 19 10.07 -5.53 -4.26
C VAL A 19 10.22 -6.35 -2.98
N HIS A 20 11.35 -6.22 -2.29
CA HIS A 20 11.62 -6.91 -1.02
C HIS A 20 10.55 -6.59 0.04
N THR A 21 10.11 -5.34 0.12
CA THR A 21 9.02 -4.92 1.01
C THR A 21 7.71 -5.61 0.66
N ILE A 22 7.35 -5.64 -0.63
CA ILE A 22 6.11 -6.27 -1.11
C ILE A 22 6.11 -7.78 -0.81
N TYR A 23 7.25 -8.46 -1.05
CA TYR A 23 7.40 -9.87 -0.69
C TYR A 23 7.25 -10.10 0.81
N LYS A 24 7.88 -9.25 1.63
CA LYS A 24 7.75 -9.32 3.10
C LYS A 24 6.30 -9.14 3.54
N TRP A 25 5.57 -8.19 2.96
CA TRP A 25 4.14 -7.98 3.25
C TRP A 25 3.28 -9.17 2.86
N ASN A 26 3.53 -9.80 1.70
CA ASN A 26 2.81 -11.00 1.31
C ASN A 26 3.12 -12.20 2.22
N CYS A 27 4.39 -12.38 2.64
CA CYS A 27 4.77 -13.47 3.54
C CYS A 27 4.18 -13.28 4.94
N LYS A 28 4.20 -12.05 5.47
CA LYS A 28 3.67 -11.72 6.80
C LYS A 28 2.16 -11.45 6.83
N LYS A 29 1.51 -11.40 5.67
CA LYS A 29 0.06 -11.11 5.53
C LYS A 29 -0.37 -9.80 6.21
N THR A 30 0.51 -8.79 6.24
CA THR A 30 0.21 -7.50 6.87
C THR A 30 -0.80 -6.65 6.09
N HIS A 31 -0.78 -6.73 4.76
CA HIS A 31 -1.68 -5.97 3.88
C HIS A 31 -2.28 -6.87 2.79
N PRO A 32 -3.20 -7.79 3.16
CA PRO A 32 -3.71 -8.80 2.24
C PRO A 32 -4.52 -8.24 1.07
N ALA A 33 -5.14 -7.06 1.23
CA ALA A 33 -5.85 -6.38 0.14
C ALA A 33 -4.90 -5.65 -0.82
N LEU A 34 -3.71 -5.24 -0.34
CA LEU A 34 -2.73 -4.49 -1.11
C LEU A 34 -1.87 -5.40 -2.00
N VAL A 35 -1.53 -6.59 -1.50
CA VAL A 35 -0.66 -7.54 -2.19
C VAL A 35 -1.39 -8.86 -2.40
N LEU A 36 -1.70 -9.16 -3.65
CA LEU A 36 -2.45 -10.34 -4.05
C LEU A 36 -1.57 -11.35 -4.76
N LYS A 37 -1.78 -12.64 -4.48
CA LYS A 37 -1.11 -13.73 -5.20
C LYS A 37 -2.13 -14.44 -6.10
N ILE A 38 -1.98 -14.31 -7.41
CA ILE A 38 -2.89 -14.87 -8.42
C ILE A 38 -2.06 -15.71 -9.39
N ALA A 39 -2.43 -16.98 -9.59
CA ALA A 39 -1.73 -17.90 -10.48
C ALA A 39 -0.19 -17.94 -10.26
N GLY A 40 0.26 -17.93 -9.01
CA GLY A 40 1.68 -17.96 -8.64
C GLY A 40 2.42 -16.62 -8.76
N LYS A 41 1.79 -15.59 -9.31
CA LYS A 41 2.36 -14.25 -9.47
C LYS A 41 1.87 -13.29 -8.39
N LEU A 42 2.71 -12.33 -8.04
CA LEU A 42 2.36 -11.25 -7.11
C LEU A 42 1.88 -10.03 -7.88
N PHE A 43 0.78 -9.47 -7.39
CA PHE A 43 0.17 -8.24 -7.88
C PHE A 43 0.08 -7.23 -6.74
N PHE A 44 0.30 -5.97 -7.08
CA PHE A 44 0.17 -4.84 -6.18
C PHE A 44 -1.05 -4.01 -6.61
N ASP A 45 -1.94 -3.70 -5.68
CA ASP A 45 -3.12 -2.87 -5.96
C ASP A 45 -2.85 -1.40 -5.69
N ASN A 46 -2.71 -0.62 -6.77
CA ASN A 46 -2.46 0.81 -6.68
C ASN A 46 -3.66 1.56 -6.09
N ASP A 47 -4.89 1.10 -6.32
CA ASP A 47 -6.07 1.77 -5.78
C ASP A 47 -6.12 1.62 -4.26
N GLU A 48 -5.81 0.43 -3.72
CA GLU A 48 -5.74 0.23 -2.27
C GLU A 48 -4.58 1.00 -1.64
N TRP A 49 -3.43 1.10 -2.32
CA TRP A 49 -2.32 1.94 -1.86
C TRP A 49 -2.74 3.39 -1.66
N LEU A 50 -3.42 3.98 -2.66
CA LEU A 50 -3.91 5.35 -2.58
C LEU A 50 -4.93 5.52 -1.44
N LYS A 51 -5.88 4.59 -1.30
CA LYS A 51 -6.85 4.61 -0.18
C LYS A 51 -6.16 4.51 1.18
N MET A 52 -5.11 3.71 1.31
CA MET A 52 -4.32 3.62 2.55
C MET A 52 -3.65 4.96 2.86
N ALA A 53 -3.08 5.63 1.85
CA ALA A 53 -2.46 6.93 2.01
C ALA A 53 -3.48 8.01 2.42
N GLU A 54 -4.67 8.02 1.81
CA GLU A 54 -5.77 8.93 2.17
C GLU A 54 -6.23 8.72 3.60
N ARG A 55 -6.47 7.46 4.02
CA ARG A 55 -6.85 7.12 5.39
C ARG A 55 -5.78 7.58 6.40
N ALA A 56 -4.50 7.40 6.08
CA ALA A 56 -3.40 7.85 6.93
C ALA A 56 -3.36 9.37 7.06
N ARG A 57 -3.52 10.11 5.95
CA ARG A 57 -3.60 11.57 5.95
C ARG A 57 -4.78 12.06 6.80
N ASP A 58 -5.96 11.50 6.58
CA ASP A 58 -7.18 11.94 7.28
C ASP A 58 -7.11 11.67 8.79
N ALA A 59 -6.47 10.55 9.18
CA ALA A 59 -6.19 10.24 10.58
C ALA A 59 -5.25 11.29 11.21
N GLN A 60 -4.18 11.69 10.51
CA GLN A 60 -3.27 12.73 10.98
C GLN A 60 -3.96 14.09 11.12
N VAL A 61 -4.77 14.50 10.14
CA VAL A 61 -5.53 15.76 10.20
C VAL A 61 -6.51 15.76 11.37
N LYS A 62 -7.21 14.63 11.60
CA LYS A 62 -8.13 14.48 12.73
C LYS A 62 -7.40 14.60 14.07
N GLU A 63 -6.22 14.00 14.18
CA GLU A 63 -5.42 14.07 15.40
C GLU A 63 -4.87 15.46 15.67
N ALA A 64 -4.34 16.15 14.64
CA ALA A 64 -3.91 17.53 14.76
C ALA A 64 -5.04 18.44 15.26
N LYS A 65 -6.25 18.30 14.69
CA LYS A 65 -7.44 19.05 15.14
C LYS A 65 -7.78 18.80 16.62
N ARG A 66 -7.59 17.57 17.11
CA ARG A 66 -7.82 17.25 18.54
C ARG A 66 -6.81 17.94 19.44
N ILE A 67 -5.53 17.91 19.08
CA ILE A 67 -4.46 18.56 19.86
C ILE A 67 -4.71 20.07 19.92
N TYR A 68 -5.04 20.71 18.79
CA TYR A 68 -5.36 22.13 18.75
C TYR A 68 -6.62 22.50 19.53
N ALA A 69 -7.65 21.66 19.54
CA ALA A 69 -8.86 21.93 20.31
C ALA A 69 -8.69 21.72 21.84
N ALA A 70 -7.66 20.99 22.26
CA ALA A 70 -7.33 20.74 23.66
C ALA A 70 -6.27 21.70 24.22
N SER A 71 -5.72 22.58 23.38
CA SER A 71 -4.77 23.65 23.73
C SER A 71 -5.50 24.97 23.91
#